data_AF-A0A7S3H8Q5-F1
#
_entry.id   AF-A0A7S3H8Q5-F1
#
_cell.length_a   1.000
_cell.length_b   1.000
_cell.length_c   1.000
_cell.angle_alpha   90.00
_cell.angle_beta   90.00
_cell.angle_gamma   90.00
#
_symmetry.space_group_name_H-M   'P 1'
#
loop_
_entity.id
_entity.type
_entity.pdbx_description
1 polymer ?
#
loop_
_entity_poly.entity_id
_entity_poly.type
_entity_poly.pdbx_seq_one_letter_code
_entity_poly.pdbx_strand_id
1 'polypeptide(L)'
;IGGLLNATFGNATELIVAASALNRGLNRLVQLSMLGSILSNMLLVLGSAFFLGGCRYKKQYFSKISSQINSTLLILSCVGVLGPTILTMATNESRLGELGYSRFTSILLFVLYFAYIYFQLVSHKDLFDSNDTVPHSSGGNVVPGGRSVLSERTATAPATPESPSAPSSPSHHSMS
;
A
#
# COMPACT_ATOMS: atom_id res chain seq x y z
N ILE A 1 -13.13 7.23 -13.65
CA ILE A 1 -12.40 8.04 -14.67
C ILE A 1 -11.12 8.64 -14.08
N GLY A 2 -11.14 9.21 -12.86
CA GLY A 2 -9.93 9.75 -12.20
C GLY A 2 -8.75 8.78 -12.11
N GLY A 3 -8.99 7.51 -11.71
CA GLY A 3 -7.93 6.49 -11.68
C GLY A 3 -7.27 6.19 -13.03
N LEU A 4 -8.04 6.26 -14.12
CA LEU A 4 -7.51 6.06 -15.48
C LEU A 4 -6.64 7.25 -15.91
N LEU A 5 -7.11 8.47 -15.64
CA LEU A 5 -6.35 9.69 -15.89
C LEU A 5 -5.05 9.70 -15.07
N ASN A 6 -5.08 9.29 -13.81
CA ASN A 6 -3.88 9.19 -12.97
C ASN A 6 -2.88 8.17 -13.52
N ALA A 7 -3.34 7.01 -13.98
CA ALA A 7 -2.47 5.99 -14.57
C ALA A 7 -1.83 6.45 -15.88
N THR A 8 -2.60 7.10 -16.77
CA THR A 8 -2.12 7.55 -18.09
C THR A 8 -1.26 8.81 -17.98
N PHE A 9 -1.73 9.86 -17.29
CA PHE A 9 -1.00 11.12 -17.18
C PHE A 9 0.13 11.06 -16.15
N GLY A 10 0.00 10.26 -15.09
CA GLY A 10 1.05 10.07 -14.09
C GLY A 10 2.32 9.42 -14.64
N ASN A 11 2.21 8.62 -15.70
CA ASN A 11 3.34 8.00 -16.40
C ASN A 11 3.53 8.52 -17.84
N ALA A 12 2.81 9.58 -18.25
CA ALA A 12 2.83 10.06 -19.64
C ALA A 12 4.22 10.53 -20.09
N THR A 13 4.93 11.26 -19.22
CA THR A 13 6.28 11.75 -19.53
C THR A 13 7.24 10.60 -19.83
N GLU A 14 7.17 9.52 -19.06
CA GLU A 14 8.00 8.34 -19.25
C GLU A 14 7.67 7.63 -20.57
N LEU A 15 6.38 7.49 -20.89
CA LEU A 15 5.93 6.92 -22.16
C LEU A 15 6.37 7.74 -23.37
N ILE A 16 6.31 9.08 -23.30
CA ILE A 16 6.73 9.99 -24.37
C ILE A 16 8.25 9.88 -24.59
N VAL A 17 9.04 9.91 -23.51
CA VAL A 17 10.50 9.77 -23.59
C VAL A 17 10.89 8.39 -24.15
N ALA A 18 10.23 7.32 -23.69
CA ALA A 18 10.45 5.98 -24.20
C ALA A 18 10.11 5.85 -25.69
N ALA A 19 8.98 6.42 -26.14
CA ALA A 19 8.59 6.42 -27.56
C ALA A 19 9.59 7.20 -28.43
N SER A 20 10.05 8.36 -27.98
CA SER A 20 11.07 9.16 -28.68
C SER A 20 12.42 8.44 -28.77
N ALA A 21 12.84 7.78 -27.69
CA ALA A 21 14.07 6.99 -27.66
C ALA A 21 13.98 5.75 -28.57
N LEU A 22 12.81 5.08 -28.61
CA LEU A 22 12.57 3.94 -29.48
C LEU A 22 12.64 4.32 -30.96
N ASN A 23 12.06 5.47 -31.34
CA ASN A 23 12.14 6.01 -32.70
C ASN A 23 13.58 6.31 -33.16
N ARG A 24 14.50 6.52 -32.21
CA ARG A 24 15.93 6.74 -32.46
C ARG A 24 16.76 5.45 -32.41
N GLY A 25 16.12 4.28 -32.24
CA GLY A 25 16.79 2.98 -32.14
C GLY A 25 17.46 2.70 -30.80
N LEU A 26 17.19 3.50 -29.76
CA LEU A 26 17.84 3.41 -28.44
C LEU A 26 17.18 2.35 -27.54
N ASN A 27 17.05 1.12 -28.02
CA ASN A 27 16.35 0.04 -27.32
C ASN A 27 16.90 -0.22 -25.90
N ARG A 28 18.22 -0.16 -25.73
CA ARG A 28 18.87 -0.38 -24.44
C ARG A 28 18.51 0.72 -23.44
N LEU A 29 18.41 1.97 -23.91
CA LEU A 29 18.03 3.10 -23.07
C LEU A 29 16.56 2.99 -22.63
N VAL A 30 15.67 2.56 -23.53
CA VAL A 30 14.26 2.30 -23.19
C VAL A 30 14.13 1.22 -22.13
N GLN A 31 14.81 0.07 -22.31
CA GLN A 31 14.80 -1.02 -21.33
C GLN A 31 15.30 -0.58 -19.96
N LEU A 32 16.44 0.13 -19.92
CA LEU A 32 17.01 0.64 -18.67
C LEU A 32 16.11 1.69 -18.02
N SER A 33 15.46 2.55 -18.81
CA SER A 33 14.53 3.58 -18.29
C SER A 33 13.27 2.98 -17.68
N MET A 34 12.69 1.95 -18.29
CA MET A 34 11.51 1.24 -17.77
C MET A 34 11.85 0.51 -16.46
N LEU A 35 13.00 -0.16 -16.43
CA LEU A 35 13.50 -0.81 -15.22
C LEU A 35 13.76 0.21 -14.10
N GLY A 36 14.36 1.35 -14.45
CA GLY A 36 14.64 2.46 -13.54
C GLY A 36 13.37 3.12 -12.99
N SER A 37 12.32 3.28 -13.80
CA SER A 37 11.02 3.80 -13.35
C SER A 37 10.37 2.88 -12.31
N ILE A 38 10.33 1.58 -12.56
CA ILE A 38 9.80 0.59 -11.61
C ILE A 38 10.58 0.63 -10.29
N LEU A 39 11.92 0.64 -10.37
CA LEU A 39 12.78 0.73 -9.19
C LEU A 39 12.60 2.05 -8.45
N SER A 40 12.53 3.18 -9.13
CA SER A 40 12.31 4.48 -8.50
C SER A 40 10.97 4.50 -7.76
N ASN A 41 9.90 4.06 -8.42
CA ASN A 41 8.57 4.09 -7.86
C ASN A 41 8.41 3.17 -6.65
N MET A 42 9.15 2.06 -6.58
CA MET A 42 9.08 1.14 -5.44
C MET A 42 10.17 1.41 -4.40
N LEU A 43 11.44 1.45 -4.81
CA LEU A 43 12.60 1.51 -3.93
C LEU A 43 12.82 2.94 -3.39
N LEU A 44 12.76 3.95 -4.25
CA LEU A 44 13.02 5.34 -3.85
C LEU A 44 11.83 5.93 -3.10
N VAL A 45 10.59 5.71 -3.56
CA VAL A 45 9.39 6.20 -2.87
C VAL A 45 9.23 5.52 -1.52
N LEU A 46 9.29 4.18 -1.45
CA LEU A 46 9.14 3.48 -0.17
C LEU A 46 10.33 3.77 0.76
N GLY A 47 11.55 3.79 0.23
CA GLY A 47 12.76 4.09 0.99
C GLY A 47 12.76 5.50 1.58
N SER A 48 12.37 6.51 0.79
CA SER A 48 12.24 7.89 1.27
C SER A 48 11.10 8.06 2.28
N ALA A 49 9.97 7.36 2.08
CA ALA A 49 8.86 7.35 3.04
C ALA A 49 9.28 6.76 4.40
N PHE A 50 10.09 5.69 4.42
CA PHE A 50 10.65 5.13 5.65
C PHE A 50 11.74 6.02 6.25
N PHE A 51 12.61 6.59 5.43
CA PHE A 51 13.70 7.45 5.88
C PHE A 51 13.16 8.73 6.52
N LEU A 52 12.37 9.52 5.77
CA LEU A 52 11.80 10.78 6.24
C LEU A 52 10.76 10.56 7.35
N GLY A 53 9.93 9.53 7.21
CA GLY A 53 8.95 9.14 8.23
C GLY A 53 9.63 8.71 9.53
N GLY A 54 10.71 7.92 9.44
CA GLY A 54 11.51 7.48 10.59
C GLY A 54 12.32 8.60 11.25
N CYS A 55 12.75 9.61 10.49
CA CYS A 55 13.36 10.82 11.06
C CYS A 55 12.39 11.62 11.93
N ARG A 56 11.08 11.58 11.63
CA ARG A 56 10.05 12.35 12.35
C ARG A 56 9.32 11.54 13.42
N TYR A 57 9.10 10.25 13.20
CA TYR A 57 8.27 9.39 14.04
C TYR A 57 9.06 8.17 14.52
N LYS A 58 9.08 7.93 15.83
CA LYS A 58 9.76 6.78 16.43
C LYS A 58 9.11 5.42 16.11
N LYS A 59 7.82 5.43 15.76
CA LYS A 59 7.04 4.25 15.35
C LYS A 59 6.13 4.67 14.20
N GLN A 60 6.16 3.93 13.10
CA GLN A 60 5.30 4.16 11.94
C GLN A 60 4.37 2.95 11.79
N TYR A 61 3.07 3.18 11.82
CA TYR A 61 2.06 2.13 11.74
C TYR A 61 1.68 1.90 10.29
N PHE A 62 1.77 0.65 9.84
CA PHE A 62 1.40 0.25 8.48
C PHE A 62 0.40 -0.91 8.54
N SER A 63 -0.47 -0.99 7.54
CA SER A 63 -1.27 -2.19 7.30
C SER A 63 -0.34 -3.37 7.01
N LYS A 64 -0.52 -4.48 7.74
CA LYS A 64 0.30 -5.69 7.61
C LYS A 64 0.30 -6.23 6.17
N ILE A 65 -0.87 -6.19 5.52
CA ILE A 65 -1.05 -6.70 4.15
C ILE A 65 -0.36 -5.78 3.14
N SER A 66 -0.62 -4.47 3.20
CA SER A 66 -0.04 -3.50 2.25
C SER A 66 1.48 -3.43 2.36
N SER A 67 2.02 -3.47 3.58
CA SER A 67 3.47 -3.50 3.79
C SER A 67 4.11 -4.77 3.23
N GLN A 68 3.45 -5.92 3.37
CA GLN A 68 3.96 -7.19 2.84
C GLN A 68 3.97 -7.21 1.31
N ILE A 69 2.93 -6.69 0.67
CA ILE A 69 2.86 -6.57 -0.80
C ILE A 69 3.98 -5.65 -1.30
N ASN A 70 4.15 -4.47 -0.70
CA ASN A 70 5.20 -3.51 -1.10
C ASN A 70 6.61 -4.11 -0.92
N SER A 71 6.89 -4.80 0.18
CA SER A 71 8.20 -5.46 0.38
C SER A 71 8.44 -6.57 -0.65
N THR A 72 7.41 -7.34 -0.99
CA THR A 72 7.53 -8.40 -2.01
C THR A 72 7.77 -7.82 -3.40
N LEU A 73 7.07 -6.74 -3.75
CA LEU A 73 7.27 -6.01 -5.01
C LEU A 73 8.68 -5.42 -5.11
N LEU A 74 9.22 -4.90 -4.02
CA LEU A 74 10.56 -4.36 -3.93
C LEU A 74 11.63 -5.46 -4.14
N ILE A 75 11.48 -6.60 -3.48
CA ILE A 75 12.37 -7.77 -3.68
C ILE A 75 12.29 -8.26 -5.13
N LEU A 76 11.08 -8.38 -5.69
CA LEU A 76 10.88 -8.81 -7.07
C LEU A 76 11.51 -7.84 -8.07
N SER A 77 11.42 -6.53 -7.79
CA SER A 77 12.07 -5.49 -8.61
C SER A 77 13.61 -5.63 -8.56
N CYS A 78 14.21 -5.81 -7.38
CA CYS A 78 15.65 -6.05 -7.24
C CYS A 78 16.10 -7.31 -7.98
N VAL A 79 15.40 -8.43 -7.83
CA VAL A 79 15.72 -9.69 -8.51
C VAL A 79 15.54 -9.56 -10.02
N GLY A 80 14.49 -8.88 -10.48
CA GLY A 80 14.24 -8.64 -11.91
C GLY A 80 15.31 -7.79 -12.60
N VAL A 81 16.02 -6.93 -11.86
CA VAL A 81 17.16 -6.14 -12.35
C VAL A 81 18.46 -6.96 -12.30
N LEU A 82 18.70 -7.65 -11.20
CA LEU A 82 19.95 -8.38 -10.97
C LEU A 82 20.04 -9.64 -11.81
N GLY A 83 18.92 -10.36 -12.03
CA GLY A 83 18.86 -11.59 -12.81
C GLY A 83 19.46 -11.46 -14.22
N PRO A 84 18.91 -10.60 -15.11
CA PRO A 84 19.45 -10.42 -16.45
C PRO A 84 20.86 -9.82 -16.44
N THR A 85 21.19 -8.97 -15.47
CA THR A 85 22.55 -8.42 -15.31
C THR A 85 23.58 -9.52 -15.04
N ILE A 86 23.30 -10.42 -14.10
CA ILE A 86 24.20 -11.51 -13.73
C ILE A 86 24.27 -12.55 -14.85
N LEU A 87 23.14 -12.90 -15.46
CA LEU A 87 23.08 -13.91 -16.52
C LEU A 87 23.85 -13.47 -17.79
N THR A 88 23.75 -12.20 -18.16
CA THR A 88 24.51 -11.64 -19.30
C THR A 88 26.01 -11.54 -19.02
N MET A 89 26.43 -11.39 -17.76
CA MET A 89 27.84 -11.50 -17.38
C MET A 89 28.34 -12.95 -17.40
N ALA A 90 27.45 -13.92 -17.12
CA ALA A 90 27.80 -15.34 -17.03
C ALA A 90 27.72 -16.09 -18.37
N THR A 91 26.97 -15.60 -19.36
CA THR A 91 26.71 -16.32 -20.63
C THR A 91 27.02 -15.43 -21.85
N ASN A 92 27.96 -15.87 -22.69
CA ASN A 92 28.27 -15.28 -24.00
C ASN A 92 27.49 -16.03 -25.10
N GLU A 93 26.38 -15.46 -25.59
CA GLU A 93 25.61 -15.83 -26.80
C GLU A 93 24.29 -16.60 -26.63
N SER A 94 23.21 -16.00 -27.14
CA SER A 94 22.38 -16.53 -28.26
C SER A 94 21.10 -15.68 -28.46
N ARG A 95 21.18 -14.63 -29.30
CA ARG A 95 20.15 -13.59 -29.53
C ARG A 95 19.00 -13.96 -30.48
N LEU A 96 18.98 -15.18 -31.04
CA LEU A 96 18.16 -15.47 -32.23
C LEU A 96 16.70 -15.90 -31.94
N GLY A 97 16.34 -16.20 -30.68
CA GLY A 97 14.97 -16.56 -30.28
C GLY A 97 14.16 -15.44 -29.59
N GLU A 98 14.76 -14.27 -29.36
CA GLU A 98 14.27 -13.24 -28.42
C GLU A 98 13.06 -12.43 -28.96
N LEU A 99 13.01 -12.19 -30.27
CA LEU A 99 12.02 -11.28 -30.87
C LEU A 99 10.58 -11.82 -30.86
N GLY A 100 10.40 -13.12 -31.08
CA GLY A 100 9.07 -13.73 -31.11
C GLY A 100 8.41 -13.75 -29.73
N TYR A 101 9.22 -14.06 -28.71
CA TYR A 101 8.78 -14.13 -27.31
C TYR A 101 8.36 -12.76 -26.77
N SER A 102 9.11 -11.70 -27.08
CA SER A 102 8.79 -10.33 -26.67
C SER A 102 7.48 -9.83 -27.30
N ARG A 103 7.24 -10.15 -28.59
CA ARG A 103 5.99 -9.76 -29.28
C ARG A 103 4.75 -10.43 -28.68
N PHE A 104 4.82 -11.74 -28.45
CA PHE A 104 3.73 -12.47 -27.78
C PHE A 104 3.46 -11.92 -26.38
N THR A 105 4.52 -11.71 -25.60
CA THR A 105 4.42 -11.16 -24.24
C THR A 105 3.82 -9.76 -24.24
N SER A 106 4.18 -8.90 -25.19
CA SER A 106 3.62 -7.55 -25.30
C SER A 106 2.12 -7.56 -25.58
N ILE A 107 1.65 -8.41 -26.51
CA ILE A 107 0.22 -8.56 -26.81
C ILE A 107 -0.53 -9.11 -25.60
N LEU A 108 0.02 -10.13 -24.94
CA LEU A 108 -0.57 -10.73 -23.75
C LEU A 108 -0.70 -9.72 -22.61
N LEU A 109 0.36 -8.94 -22.33
CA LEU A 109 0.35 -7.89 -21.31
C LEU A 109 -0.65 -6.79 -21.64
N PHE A 110 -0.80 -6.43 -22.92
CA PHE A 110 -1.82 -5.47 -23.33
C PHE A 110 -3.23 -5.99 -23.02
N VAL A 111 -3.56 -7.23 -23.41
CA VAL A 111 -4.87 -7.84 -23.11
C VAL A 111 -5.13 -7.93 -21.60
N LEU A 112 -4.15 -8.40 -20.83
CA LEU A 112 -4.26 -8.48 -19.37
C LEU A 112 -4.43 -7.10 -18.72
N TYR A 113 -3.75 -6.07 -19.23
CA TYR A 113 -3.90 -4.70 -18.74
C TYR A 113 -5.31 -4.14 -19.02
N PHE A 114 -5.87 -4.38 -20.20
CA PHE A 114 -7.24 -4.00 -20.51
C PHE A 114 -8.27 -4.76 -19.66
N ALA A 115 -8.05 -6.06 -19.43
CA ALA A 115 -8.88 -6.84 -18.52
C ALA A 115 -8.77 -6.33 -17.07
N TYR A 116 -7.58 -5.94 -16.63
CA TYR A 116 -7.34 -5.33 -15.32
C TYR A 116 -8.06 -3.98 -15.17
N ILE A 117 -7.95 -3.10 -16.17
CA ILE A 117 -8.69 -1.83 -16.20
C ILE A 117 -10.20 -2.09 -16.15
N TYR A 118 -10.70 -3.06 -16.91
CA TYR A 118 -12.11 -3.43 -16.91
C TYR A 118 -12.57 -3.90 -15.52
N PHE A 119 -11.80 -4.79 -14.88
CA PHE A 119 -12.08 -5.26 -13.53
C PHE A 119 -12.08 -4.11 -12.49
N GLN A 120 -11.10 -3.21 -12.59
CA GLN A 120 -10.95 -2.07 -11.69
C GLN A 120 -12.04 -1.01 -11.88
N LEU A 121 -12.48 -0.77 -13.11
CA LEU A 121 -13.49 0.25 -13.43
C LEU A 121 -14.93 -0.26 -13.45
N VAL A 122 -15.18 -1.57 -13.52
CA VAL A 122 -16.53 -2.11 -13.67
C VAL A 122 -16.89 -3.07 -12.54
N SER A 123 -16.02 -4.03 -12.21
CA SER A 123 -16.37 -5.06 -11.22
C SER A 123 -16.14 -4.65 -9.76
N HIS A 124 -15.10 -3.86 -9.45
CA HIS A 124 -14.71 -3.57 -8.06
C HIS A 124 -14.37 -2.08 -7.82
N LYS A 125 -15.21 -1.17 -8.32
CA LYS A 125 -15.06 0.27 -8.03
C LYS A 125 -15.10 0.58 -6.53
N ASP A 126 -15.98 -0.11 -5.78
CA ASP A 126 -16.21 0.17 -4.35
C ASP A 126 -15.00 -0.13 -3.45
N LEU A 127 -14.17 -1.10 -3.82
CA LEU A 127 -12.94 -1.45 -3.09
C LEU A 127 -11.80 -0.45 -3.32
N PHE A 128 -11.85 0.32 -4.41
CA PHE A 128 -10.85 1.34 -4.74
C PHE A 128 -11.27 2.76 -4.34
N ASP A 129 -12.56 3.11 -4.41
CA ASP A 129 -13.08 4.41 -3.92
C ASP A 129 -13.02 4.53 -2.37
N SER A 130 -13.05 3.40 -1.65
CA SER A 130 -13.04 3.39 -0.18
C SER A 130 -11.71 3.79 0.47
N ASN A 131 -10.61 3.90 -0.29
CA ASN A 131 -9.31 4.33 0.24
C ASN A 131 -9.08 5.85 0.19
N ASP A 132 -9.92 6.59 -0.55
CA ASP A 132 -9.79 8.05 -0.71
C ASP A 132 -10.72 8.84 0.24
N THR A 133 -11.60 8.17 0.98
CA THR A 133 -12.46 8.80 1.99
C THR A 133 -11.83 8.70 3.37
N VAL A 134 -10.73 9.44 3.60
CA VAL A 134 -10.44 9.90 4.96
C VAL A 134 -11.62 10.81 5.33
N PRO A 135 -12.41 10.51 6.38
CA PRO A 135 -13.41 11.46 6.83
C PRO A 135 -12.64 12.68 7.34
N HIS A 136 -12.58 13.72 6.51
CA HIS A 136 -12.31 15.05 6.99
C HIS A 136 -13.43 15.37 7.98
N SER A 137 -13.16 15.17 9.28
CA SER A 137 -13.86 15.84 10.35
C SER A 137 -13.60 17.34 10.22
N SER A 138 -14.21 17.97 9.21
CA SER A 138 -14.52 19.39 9.19
C SER A 138 -15.90 19.54 9.82
N GLY A 139 -15.89 19.78 11.12
CA GLY A 139 -17.07 20.13 11.91
C GLY A 139 -16.69 21.19 12.92
N GLY A 140 -16.26 22.35 12.42
CA GLY A 140 -16.05 23.54 13.23
C GLY A 140 -17.36 24.04 13.86
N ASN A 141 -17.24 24.50 15.11
CA ASN A 141 -18.14 25.37 15.87
C ASN A 141 -19.48 25.74 15.22
N VAL A 142 -20.57 25.24 15.80
CA VAL A 142 -21.80 26.02 15.94
C VAL A 142 -22.01 26.29 17.43
N VAL A 143 -21.70 27.52 17.84
CA VAL A 143 -22.20 28.09 19.08
C VAL A 143 -23.48 28.85 18.71
N PRO A 144 -24.66 28.44 19.20
CA PRO A 144 -25.79 29.34 19.33
C PRO A 144 -25.90 29.77 20.80
N GLY A 145 -25.66 31.06 21.04
CA GLY A 145 -25.80 31.67 22.36
C GLY A 145 -27.23 31.66 22.88
N GLY A 146 -27.39 31.55 24.20
CA GLY A 146 -28.67 31.69 24.89
C GLY A 146 -28.64 31.36 26.38
N ARG A 147 -28.12 32.29 27.19
CA ARG A 147 -28.47 32.60 28.60
C ARG A 147 -28.93 31.47 29.55
N SER A 148 -28.05 31.21 30.52
CA SER A 148 -28.32 31.14 31.98
C SER A 148 -29.69 30.63 32.44
N VAL A 149 -29.75 29.39 32.94
CA VAL A 149 -30.50 29.08 34.17
C VAL A 149 -29.69 28.10 35.02
N LEU A 150 -29.42 28.54 36.23
CA LEU A 150 -28.74 27.86 37.32
C LEU A 150 -29.84 27.27 38.21
N SER A 151 -30.06 25.96 38.15
CA SER A 151 -30.80 25.14 39.14
C SER A 151 -30.72 23.70 38.61
N GLU A 152 -30.37 22.66 39.33
CA GLU A 152 -30.50 22.43 40.76
C GLU A 152 -29.54 21.30 41.15
N ARG A 153 -28.96 21.49 42.32
CA ARG A 153 -28.11 20.54 43.01
C ARG A 153 -29.04 19.50 43.65
N THR A 154 -29.13 18.29 43.09
CA THR A 154 -29.69 17.15 43.83
C THR A 154 -28.64 16.06 43.91
N ALA A 155 -27.90 16.12 45.01
CA ALA A 155 -27.06 15.06 45.51
C ALA A 155 -27.91 13.87 45.96
N THR A 156 -27.57 12.66 45.53
CA THR A 156 -27.85 11.44 46.30
C THR A 156 -26.92 10.30 45.87
N ALA A 157 -25.77 10.24 46.53
CA ALA A 157 -25.15 9.02 47.07
C ALA A 157 -24.81 9.38 48.53
N PRO A 158 -24.70 8.46 49.51
CA PRO A 158 -24.23 7.07 49.39
C PRO A 158 -24.95 6.04 50.30
N ALA A 159 -24.65 4.75 50.14
CA ALA A 159 -24.47 3.78 51.25
C ALA A 159 -24.05 2.39 50.73
N THR A 160 -22.79 2.03 50.95
CA THR A 160 -22.33 0.66 51.26
C THR A 160 -22.12 0.62 52.77
N PRO A 161 -22.36 -0.49 53.50
CA PRO A 161 -21.39 -1.60 53.50
C PRO A 161 -22.00 -3.00 53.74
N GLU A 162 -21.31 -4.06 53.32
CA GLU A 162 -20.91 -5.20 54.20
C GLU A 162 -20.37 -6.39 53.40
N SER A 163 -19.15 -6.76 53.75
CA SER A 163 -18.48 -8.07 53.63
C SER A 163 -17.75 -8.17 54.98
N PRO A 164 -17.74 -9.30 55.72
CA PRO A 164 -17.11 -10.54 55.24
C PRO A 164 -17.60 -11.87 55.87
N SER A 165 -17.42 -13.02 55.20
CA SER A 165 -17.32 -14.31 55.92
C SER A 165 -16.69 -15.43 55.07
N ALA A 166 -15.40 -15.69 55.32
CA ALA A 166 -14.83 -17.05 55.44
C ALA A 166 -14.64 -17.28 56.97
N PRO A 167 -14.51 -18.51 57.54
CA PRO A 167 -13.77 -19.71 57.09
C PRO A 167 -14.64 -20.99 57.23
N SER A 168 -14.26 -22.26 57.02
CA SER A 168 -13.12 -23.04 57.54
C SER A 168 -13.14 -24.48 56.95
N SER A 169 -11.96 -25.03 56.66
CA SER A 169 -11.72 -26.47 56.41
C SER A 169 -12.01 -27.34 57.66
N PRO A 170 -12.30 -28.65 57.49
CA PRO A 170 -11.34 -29.72 57.82
C PRO A 170 -11.39 -30.89 56.80
N SER A 171 -10.28 -31.39 56.24
CA SER A 171 -9.35 -32.43 56.74
C SER A 171 -9.89 -33.87 56.78
N HIS A 172 -9.23 -34.74 55.98
CA HIS A 172 -9.10 -36.21 56.07
C HIS A 172 -10.35 -37.13 55.98
N HIS A 173 -10.39 -38.04 55.00
CA HIS A 173 -9.99 -39.46 55.14
C HIS A 173 -10.36 -40.32 53.90
N SER A 174 -9.34 -40.96 53.32
CA SER A 174 -9.26 -42.38 52.90
C SER A 174 -10.19 -43.03 51.85
N MET A 175 -9.54 -43.91 51.06
CA MET A 175 -10.03 -45.02 50.23
C MET A 175 -10.72 -44.61 48.92
N SER A 176 -10.31 -45.08 47.74
CA SER A 176 -9.75 -46.39 47.36
C SER A 176 -8.75 -46.30 46.21
#